data_AF-A0A5M3MBV4-F1
#
_entry.id   AF-A0A5M3MBV4-F1
#
_cell.length_a   1.000
_cell.length_b   1.000
_cell.length_c   1.000
_cell.angle_alpha   90.00
_cell.angle_beta   90.00
_cell.angle_gamma   90.00
#
_symmetry.space_group_name_H-M   'P 1'
#
loop_
_entity.id
_entity.type
_entity.pdbx_description
1 polymer ?
#
loop_
_entity_poly.entity_id
_entity_poly.type
_entity_poly.pdbx_seq_one_letter_code
_entity_poly.pdbx_strand_id
1 'polypeptide(L)'
;WAAIHRFGFQKILGELNEKRVHSLTNVLTFNLNVHRAFNELTLYFEEDTSVPNRYYVRCTGGRPQVVHAGIPDHVTFSTSDGVNYPLPEPKYLRIHAACCKVAHMSGAADIFVLEDDEDPDPSDPAFAHALEARLSLLS
;
A
#
# COMPACT_ATOMS: atom_id res chain seq x y z
N TRP A 1 -5.98 -5.18 -7.72
CA TRP A 1 -6.70 -6.41 -7.27
C TRP A 1 -5.89 -7.72 -7.39
N ALA A 2 -5.06 -7.91 -8.42
CA ALA A 2 -4.31 -9.17 -8.62
C ALA A 2 -3.20 -9.43 -7.61
N ALA A 3 -2.52 -8.38 -7.13
CA ALA A 3 -1.56 -8.50 -6.03
C ALA A 3 -2.22 -9.12 -4.78
N ILE A 4 -3.40 -8.64 -4.39
CA ILE A 4 -4.17 -9.14 -3.23
C ILE A 4 -4.57 -10.62 -3.44
N HIS A 5 -4.96 -11.01 -4.66
CA HIS A 5 -5.28 -12.40 -4.99
C HIS A 5 -4.06 -13.34 -4.90
N ARG A 6 -2.93 -12.92 -5.47
CA ARG A 6 -1.73 -13.76 -5.60
C ARG A 6 -0.89 -13.84 -4.33
N PHE A 7 -0.95 -12.82 -3.47
CA PHE A 7 -0.31 -12.85 -2.15
C PHE A 7 -1.13 -13.59 -1.07
N GLY A 8 -2.18 -14.32 -1.45
CA GLY A 8 -2.96 -15.14 -0.51
C GLY A 8 -3.98 -14.36 0.32
N PHE A 9 -4.22 -13.08 0.01
CA PHE A 9 -5.22 -12.24 0.66
C PHE A 9 -6.62 -12.39 0.04
N GLN A 10 -6.96 -13.57 -0.50
CA GLN A 10 -8.23 -13.81 -1.19
C GLN A 10 -9.47 -13.50 -0.34
N LYS A 11 -9.39 -13.68 0.98
CA LYS A 11 -10.46 -13.34 1.93
C LYS A 11 -10.75 -11.83 1.97
N ILE A 12 -9.72 -11.00 1.71
CA ILE A 12 -9.85 -9.53 1.67
C ILE A 12 -10.46 -9.05 0.35
N LEU A 13 -10.30 -9.79 -0.75
CA LEU A 13 -10.98 -9.48 -2.02
C LEU A 13 -12.50 -9.48 -1.85
N GLY A 14 -13.03 -10.48 -1.14
CA GLY A 14 -14.46 -10.56 -0.82
C GLY A 14 -14.93 -9.47 0.15
N GLU A 15 -14.07 -9.00 1.06
CA GLU A 15 -14.38 -7.89 1.96
C GLU A 15 -14.32 -6.53 1.28
N LEU A 16 -13.40 -6.35 0.33
CA LEU A 16 -13.26 -5.13 -0.44
C LEU A 16 -14.29 -5.05 -1.57
N ASN A 17 -14.92 -6.15 -2.00
CA ASN A 17 -15.87 -6.13 -3.11
C ASN A 17 -17.15 -5.32 -2.82
N GLU A 18 -17.55 -4.49 -3.79
CA GLU A 18 -18.76 -3.65 -3.92
C GLU A 18 -19.17 -2.71 -2.77
N LYS A 19 -19.05 -3.09 -1.49
CA LYS A 19 -19.53 -2.30 -0.33
C LYS A 19 -18.45 -1.56 0.45
N ARG A 20 -17.19 -2.00 0.40
CA ARG A 20 -16.09 -1.39 1.16
C ARG A 20 -15.02 -0.70 0.33
N VAL A 21 -15.05 -0.81 -1.01
CA VAL A 21 -14.19 -0.01 -1.89
C VAL A 21 -14.34 1.49 -1.58
N HIS A 22 -15.57 1.94 -1.34
CA HIS A 22 -15.91 3.33 -1.02
C HIS A 22 -16.09 3.59 0.48
N SER A 23 -15.55 2.73 1.35
CA SER A 23 -15.59 2.95 2.80
C SER A 23 -14.52 3.95 3.23
N LEU A 24 -14.88 4.89 4.10
CA LEU A 24 -13.90 5.78 4.77
C LEU A 24 -12.84 5.00 5.56
N THR A 25 -13.14 3.76 5.96
CA THR A 25 -12.17 2.87 6.61
C THR A 25 -11.05 2.37 5.68
N ASN A 26 -11.11 2.68 4.39
CA ASN A 26 -10.10 2.33 3.39
C ASN A 26 -9.63 3.54 2.57
N VAL A 27 -9.88 4.77 3.03
CA VAL A 27 -9.50 5.99 2.32
C VAL A 27 -8.45 6.76 3.13
N LEU A 28 -7.41 7.21 2.43
CA LEU A 28 -6.41 8.13 2.95
C LEU A 28 -6.18 9.23 1.92
N THR A 29 -6.02 10.46 2.40
CA THR A 29 -5.71 11.61 1.54
C THR A 29 -4.27 12.04 1.80
N PHE A 30 -3.52 12.24 0.73
CA PHE A 30 -2.10 12.62 0.80
C PHE A 30 -1.83 13.87 -0.04
N ASN A 31 -0.70 14.53 0.23
CA ASN A 31 -0.14 15.45 -0.75
C ASN A 31 0.36 14.67 -1.98
N LEU A 32 0.59 15.36 -3.10
CA LEU A 32 0.93 14.72 -4.38
C LEU A 32 2.15 13.78 -4.30
N ASN A 33 3.20 14.19 -3.58
CA ASN A 33 4.43 13.41 -3.48
C ASN A 33 4.25 12.14 -2.65
N VAL A 34 3.55 12.24 -1.51
CA VAL A 34 3.25 11.09 -0.65
C VAL A 34 2.27 10.15 -1.34
N HIS A 35 1.29 10.69 -2.07
CA HIS A 35 0.36 9.90 -2.87
C HIS A 35 1.11 9.06 -3.91
N ARG A 36 2.03 9.68 -4.66
CA ARG A 36 2.87 8.98 -5.63
C ARG A 36 3.68 7.87 -4.97
N ALA A 37 4.41 8.17 -3.90
CA ALA A 37 5.23 7.17 -3.19
C ALA A 37 4.40 6.01 -2.61
N PHE A 38 3.17 6.29 -2.17
CA PHE A 38 2.24 5.27 -1.68
C PHE A 38 1.75 4.36 -2.82
N ASN A 39 1.46 4.91 -4.00
CA ASN A 39 1.02 4.14 -5.18
C ASN A 39 2.16 3.30 -5.79
N GLU A 40 3.36 3.86 -5.86
CA GLU A 40 4.56 3.18 -6.38
C GLU A 40 5.11 2.10 -5.42
N LEU A 41 4.41 1.82 -4.31
CA LEU A 41 4.82 0.85 -3.28
C LEU A 41 6.19 1.16 -2.65
N THR A 42 6.57 2.44 -2.62
CA THR A 42 7.86 2.89 -2.06
C THR A 42 7.73 3.49 -0.66
N LEU A 43 6.52 3.85 -0.22
CA LEU A 43 6.20 4.33 1.13
C LEU A 43 5.11 3.46 1.76
N TYR A 44 5.23 3.11 3.04
CA TYR A 44 4.20 2.35 3.77
C TYR A 44 4.11 2.73 5.25
N PHE A 45 2.99 2.36 5.88
CA PHE A 45 2.74 2.56 7.30
C PHE A 45 2.95 1.26 8.07
N GLU A 46 3.88 1.29 9.02
CA GLU A 46 4.17 0.15 9.89
C GLU A 46 3.56 0.40 11.27
N GLU A 47 2.67 -0.48 11.70
CA GLU A 47 1.93 -0.33 12.95
C GLU A 47 2.87 -0.30 14.16
N ASP A 48 2.68 0.70 15.02
CA ASP A 48 3.34 0.78 16.31
C ASP A 48 2.51 0.01 17.35
N THR A 49 2.98 -1.18 17.71
CA THR A 49 2.26 -2.05 18.65
C THR A 49 2.19 -1.50 20.08
N SER A 50 2.93 -0.43 20.39
CA SER A 50 2.90 0.22 21.71
C SER A 50 1.82 1.29 21.83
N VAL A 51 1.35 1.88 20.71
CA VAL A 51 0.39 2.99 20.73
C VAL A 51 -0.71 2.79 19.67
N PRO A 52 -1.99 2.70 20.08
CA PRO A 52 -3.11 2.51 19.16
C PRO A 52 -3.16 3.56 18.05
N ASN A 53 -3.41 3.12 16.81
CA ASN A 53 -3.51 3.97 15.62
C ASN A 53 -2.26 4.83 15.34
N ARG A 54 -1.13 4.51 15.96
CA ARG A 54 0.16 5.10 15.62
C ARG A 54 0.88 4.19 14.64
N TYR A 55 1.48 4.82 13.64
CA TYR A 55 2.21 4.14 12.59
C TYR A 55 3.53 4.85 12.36
N TYR A 56 4.58 4.06 12.22
CA TYR A 56 5.82 4.55 11.68
C TYR A 56 5.71 4.72 10.17
N VAL A 57 6.21 5.84 9.67
CA VAL A 57 6.34 6.04 8.22
C VAL A 57 7.65 5.41 7.77
N ARG A 58 7.57 4.57 6.74
CA ARG A 58 8.70 3.79 6.22
C ARG A 58 8.76 3.91 4.70
N CYS A 59 9.98 3.78 4.16
CA CYS A 59 10.20 3.68 2.73
C CYS A 59 11.06 2.46 2.41
N THR A 60 10.84 1.84 1.25
CA THR A 60 11.57 0.63 0.83
C THR A 60 13.02 0.93 0.44
N GLY A 61 13.33 2.15 -0.02
CA GLY A 61 14.68 2.61 -0.38
C GLY A 61 15.51 3.24 0.76
N GLY A 62 15.09 3.13 2.02
CA GLY A 62 15.80 3.72 3.17
C GLY A 62 14.96 4.76 3.93
N ARG A 63 15.61 5.73 4.60
CA ARG A 63 14.90 6.67 5.49
C ARG A 63 13.98 7.61 4.69
N PRO A 64 12.71 7.82 5.09
CA PRO A 64 11.76 8.75 4.42
C PRO A 64 12.31 10.17 4.27
N GLN A 65 13.16 10.57 5.22
CA GLN A 65 13.82 11.88 5.32
C GLN A 65 14.74 12.20 4.13
N VAL A 66 15.20 11.18 3.38
CA VAL A 66 16.05 11.35 2.18
C VAL A 66 15.20 11.47 0.91
N VAL A 67 13.97 10.95 0.93
CA VAL A 67 13.10 10.85 -0.26
C VAL A 67 12.13 12.03 -0.33
N HIS A 68 11.62 12.52 0.81
CA HIS A 68 10.74 13.69 0.88
C HIS A 68 10.98 14.50 2.17
N ALA A 69 11.60 15.67 2.05
CA ALA A 69 11.77 16.60 3.17
C ALA A 69 10.39 16.95 3.80
N GLY A 70 10.26 16.75 5.11
CA GLY A 70 9.06 17.12 5.87
C GLY A 70 8.09 15.98 6.22
N ILE A 71 8.38 14.73 5.84
CA ILE A 71 7.60 13.58 6.32
C ILE A 71 7.98 13.24 7.76
N PRO A 72 7.02 13.12 8.71
CA PRO A 72 7.30 12.75 10.09
C PRO A 72 7.67 11.25 10.21
N ASP A 73 8.46 10.90 11.21
CA ASP A 73 8.86 9.51 11.47
C ASP A 73 7.68 8.62 11.89
N HIS A 74 6.64 9.23 12.46
CA HIS A 74 5.40 8.56 12.85
C HIS A 74 4.19 9.47 12.65
N VAL A 75 3.04 8.85 12.45
CA VAL A 75 1.73 9.50 12.39
C VAL A 75 0.80 8.80 13.37
N THR A 76 -0.09 9.55 14.02
CA THR A 76 -1.17 8.97 14.82
C THR A 76 -2.49 9.40 14.21
N PHE A 77 -3.30 8.44 13.78
CA PHE A 77 -4.63 8.72 13.27
C PHE A 77 -5.60 8.93 14.44
N SER A 78 -6.35 10.03 14.37
CA SER A 78 -7.32 10.41 15.39
C SER A 78 -8.57 10.97 14.74
N THR A 79 -9.70 10.78 15.40
CA THR A 79 -11.00 11.30 15.00
C THR A 79 -11.76 11.71 16.26
N SER A 80 -12.49 12.82 16.20
CA SER A 80 -13.41 13.22 17.27
C SER A 80 -14.78 12.53 17.15
N ASP A 81 -15.09 11.96 15.99
CA ASP A 81 -16.36 11.31 15.69
C ASP A 81 -16.09 10.03 14.88
N GLY A 82 -15.88 8.93 15.61
CA GLY A 82 -15.61 7.62 15.01
C GLY A 82 -16.81 6.95 14.35
N VAL A 83 -18.02 7.51 14.49
CA VAL A 83 -19.23 6.97 13.84
C VAL A 83 -19.32 7.50 12.41
N ASN A 84 -19.17 8.81 12.23
CA ASN A 84 -19.26 9.45 10.91
C ASN A 84 -17.92 9.51 10.18
N TYR A 85 -16.81 9.56 10.91
CA TYR A 85 -15.45 9.63 10.36
C TYR A 85 -14.58 8.53 10.97
N PRO A 86 -14.87 7.26 10.65
CA PRO A 86 -14.08 6.14 11.15
C PRO A 86 -12.65 6.22 10.59
N LEU A 87 -11.68 5.80 11.41
CA LEU A 87 -10.29 5.75 10.99
C LEU A 87 -10.05 4.63 9.96
N PRO A 88 -9.00 4.76 9.13
CA PRO A 88 -8.55 3.66 8.29
C PRO A 88 -8.32 2.39 9.11
N GLU A 89 -8.85 1.26 8.65
CA GLU A 89 -8.66 -0.01 9.32
C GLU A 89 -7.18 -0.45 9.23
N PRO A 90 -6.52 -0.77 10.36
CA PRO A 90 -5.10 -1.17 10.38
C PRO A 90 -4.78 -2.37 9.46
N LYS A 91 -5.78 -3.20 9.14
CA LYS A 91 -5.62 -4.35 8.25
C LYS A 91 -5.22 -3.93 6.82
N TYR A 92 -5.78 -2.85 6.29
CA TYR A 92 -5.48 -2.42 4.91
C TYR A 92 -4.06 -1.85 4.80
N LEU A 93 -3.63 -1.13 5.84
CA LEU A 93 -2.26 -0.62 5.97
C LEU A 93 -1.24 -1.77 6.04
N ARG A 94 -1.54 -2.83 6.80
CA ARG A 94 -0.67 -4.01 6.88
C ARG A 94 -0.54 -4.73 5.54
N ILE A 95 -1.63 -4.83 4.77
CA ILE A 95 -1.61 -5.42 3.43
C ILE A 95 -0.75 -4.58 2.50
N HIS A 96 -0.94 -3.27 2.49
CA HIS A 96 -0.13 -2.35 1.68
C HIS A 96 1.36 -2.47 2.03
N ALA A 97 1.70 -2.44 3.32
CA ALA A 97 3.08 -2.63 3.78
C ALA A 97 3.68 -3.97 3.34
N ALA A 98 2.89 -5.05 3.36
CA ALA A 98 3.34 -6.35 2.84
C ALA A 98 3.61 -6.28 1.33
N CYS A 99 2.72 -5.67 0.55
CA CYS A 99 2.93 -5.45 -0.89
C CYS A 99 4.21 -4.65 -1.16
N CYS A 100 4.45 -3.55 -0.44
CA CYS A 100 5.68 -2.75 -0.57
C CYS A 100 6.94 -3.57 -0.30
N LYS A 101 6.94 -4.32 0.80
CA LYS A 101 8.08 -5.18 1.19
C LYS A 101 8.34 -6.24 0.11
N VAL A 102 7.29 -6.90 -0.39
CA VAL A 102 7.44 -7.93 -1.42
C VAL A 102 7.89 -7.35 -2.76
N ALA A 103 7.28 -6.27 -3.24
CA ALA A 103 7.65 -5.61 -4.48
C ALA A 103 9.12 -5.16 -4.46
N HIS A 104 9.58 -4.61 -3.33
CA HIS A 104 10.97 -4.21 -3.17
C HIS A 104 11.93 -5.40 -3.13
N MET A 105 11.66 -6.41 -2.29
CA MET A 105 12.51 -7.60 -2.18
C MET A 105 12.59 -8.41 -3.48
N SER A 106 11.55 -8.34 -4.31
CA SER A 106 11.48 -9.02 -5.61
C SER A 106 12.00 -8.19 -6.79
N GLY A 107 12.47 -6.97 -6.58
CA GLY A 107 12.86 -6.06 -7.67
C GLY A 107 11.71 -5.73 -8.64
N ALA A 108 10.47 -5.92 -8.21
CA ALA A 108 9.26 -5.73 -8.99
C ALA A 108 8.59 -4.37 -8.74
N ALA A 109 9.19 -3.50 -7.92
CA ALA A 109 8.66 -2.17 -7.62
C ALA A 109 8.41 -1.34 -8.90
N ASP A 110 9.32 -1.41 -9.87
CA ASP A 110 9.23 -0.65 -11.12
C ASP A 110 8.10 -1.12 -12.05
N ILE A 111 7.55 -2.33 -11.85
CA ILE A 111 6.40 -2.81 -12.63
C ILE A 111 5.19 -1.89 -12.41
N PHE A 112 5.03 -1.41 -11.18
CA PHE A 112 3.92 -0.54 -10.78
C PHE A 112 4.12 0.93 -11.21
N VAL A 113 5.30 1.30 -11.72
CA VAL A 113 5.64 2.66 -12.18
C VAL A 113 5.26 2.87 -13.65
N LEU A 114 5.17 1.79 -14.44
CA LEU A 114 4.89 1.83 -15.88
C LEU A 114 3.41 2.10 -16.23
N GLU A 115 2.60 2.42 -15.23
CA GLU A 115 1.14 2.27 -15.28
C GLU A 115 0.39 3.59 -14.97
N ASP A 116 1.04 4.75 -15.17
CA ASP A 116 0.45 6.09 -14.92
C ASP A 116 -0.34 6.64 -16.14
N ASP A 117 -0.36 5.93 -17.29
CA ASP A 117 -1.10 6.33 -18.51
C ASP A 117 -2.42 5.56 -18.74
N GLU A 118 -2.58 4.35 -18.19
CA GLU A 118 -3.86 3.65 -18.07
C GLU A 118 -3.77 2.74 -16.85
N ASP A 119 -4.63 2.95 -15.86
CA ASP A 119 -4.80 2.12 -14.65
C ASP A 119 -5.06 0.66 -15.13
N PRO A 120 -4.03 -0.20 -15.19
CA PRO A 120 -4.13 -1.41 -15.98
C PRO A 120 -4.98 -2.38 -15.22
N ASP A 121 -5.83 -3.08 -15.97
CA ASP A 121 -6.66 -4.12 -15.39
C ASP A 121 -5.72 -5.12 -14.69
N PRO A 122 -5.79 -5.28 -13.37
CA PRO A 122 -4.97 -6.26 -12.68
C PRO A 122 -5.23 -7.69 -13.17
N SER A 123 -6.36 -7.92 -13.86
CA SER A 123 -6.68 -9.17 -14.55
C SER A 123 -5.87 -9.39 -15.83
N ASP A 124 -5.17 -8.36 -16.31
CA ASP A 124 -4.31 -8.43 -17.49
C ASP A 124 -3.15 -9.42 -17.23
N PRO A 125 -3.05 -10.48 -18.06
CA PRO A 125 -1.94 -11.43 -17.99
C PRO A 125 -0.56 -10.77 -18.04
N ALA A 126 -0.41 -9.60 -18.67
CA ALA A 126 0.87 -8.93 -18.85
C ALA A 126 1.52 -8.54 -17.52
N PHE A 127 0.78 -7.89 -16.62
CA PHE A 127 1.25 -7.54 -15.27
C PHE A 127 1.64 -8.79 -14.49
N ALA A 128 0.76 -9.78 -14.56
CA ALA A 128 0.89 -11.08 -13.94
C ALA A 128 2.17 -11.83 -14.36
N HIS A 129 2.47 -11.83 -15.65
CA HIS A 129 3.65 -12.47 -16.24
C HIS A 129 4.92 -11.68 -15.98
N ALA A 130 4.86 -10.34 -15.99
CA ALA A 130 6.01 -9.50 -15.67
C ALA A 130 6.47 -9.71 -14.22
N LEU A 131 5.51 -9.78 -13.28
CA LEU A 131 5.79 -10.07 -11.87
C LEU A 131 6.34 -11.48 -11.67
N GLU A 132 5.75 -12.48 -12.32
CA GLU A 132 6.22 -13.87 -12.26
C GLU A 132 7.63 -14.03 -12.85
N ALA A 133 7.90 -13.40 -13.99
CA ALA A 133 9.22 -13.40 -14.61
C ALA A 133 10.27 -12.79 -13.66
N ARG A 134 9.97 -11.66 -13.01
CA ARG A 134 10.89 -11.04 -12.03
C ARG A 134 11.11 -11.90 -10.79
N LEU A 135 10.06 -12.52 -10.25
CA LEU A 135 10.18 -13.44 -9.12
C LEU A 135 11.00 -14.68 -9.46
N SER A 136 10.86 -15.22 -10.68
CA SER A 136 11.62 -16.39 -11.15
C SER A 136 13.11 -16.10 -11.36
N LEU A 137 13.49 -14.86 -11.62
CA LEU A 137 14.89 -14.44 -11.74
C LEU A 137 15.63 -14.36 -10.39
N LEU A 138 14.91 -14.47 -9.28
CA LEU A 138 15.44 -14.36 -7.91
C LEU A 138 15.48 -15.69 -7.14
N SER A 139 14.98 -16.77 -7.74
CA SER A 139 15.01 -18.15 -7.22
C SER A 139 16.15 -18.96 -7.84
#